data_AF-A0A7K2Q6B4-F1
#
_entry.id   AF-A0A7K2Q6B4-F1
#
_cell.length_a   1.000
_cell.length_b   1.000
_cell.length_c   1.000
_cell.angle_alpha   90.00
_cell.angle_beta   90.00
_cell.angle_gamma   90.00
#
_symmetry.space_group_name_H-M   'P 1'
#
loop_
_entity.id
_entity.type
_entity.pdbx_description
1 polymer ?
#
loop_
_entity_poly.entity_id
_entity_poly.type
_entity_poly.pdbx_seq_one_letter_code
_entity_poly.pdbx_strand_id
1 'polypeptide(L)' 'AAAPDVVCKGSTVTLSGEGGAPAASSGTFPVGTKLKVTNLDNGQSTTVAVDGPSGSCVLLNNSAFDKVREPGKNLIRR' A
#
# COMPACT_ATOMS: atom_id res chain seq x y z
N ALA A 1 14.02 9.51 16.14
CA ALA A 1 12.75 9.30 15.42
C ALA A 1 12.81 7.92 14.79
N ALA A 2 11.90 7.01 15.13
CA ALA A 2 11.82 5.73 14.41
C ALA A 2 11.34 6.07 13.00
N ALA A 3 12.23 5.93 12.01
CA ALA A 3 11.82 6.01 10.62
C ALA A 3 10.70 4.97 10.42
N PRO A 4 9.57 5.32 9.75
CA PRO A 4 8.57 4.31 9.44
C PRO A 4 9.29 3.18 8.71
N ASP A 5 9.15 1.95 9.23
CA ASP A 5 9.79 0.77 8.65
C ASP A 5 9.40 0.72 7.17
N VAL A 6 10.36 0.98 6.29
CA VAL A 6 10.10 0.99 4.85
C VAL A 6 10.07 -0.48 4.43
N VAL A 7 8.91 -1.07 4.63
CA VAL A 7 8.68 -2.52 4.52
C VAL A 7 9.00 -3.02 3.12
N CYS A 8 8.79 -2.18 2.11
CA CYS A 8 9.15 -2.44 0.72
C CYS A 8 10.16 -1.39 0.22
N LYS A 9 11.34 -1.34 0.85
CA LYS A 9 12.39 -0.37 0.49
C LYS A 9 12.88 -0.62 -0.94
N GLY A 10 12.30 0.12 -1.87
CA GLY A 10 12.63 0.06 -3.29
C GLY A 10 11.65 -0.71 -4.18
N SER A 11 10.56 -1.26 -3.64
CA SER A 11 9.45 -1.74 -4.48
C SER A 11 8.42 -0.63 -4.64
N THR A 12 8.04 -0.35 -5.89
CA THR A 12 6.90 0.51 -6.18
C THR A 12 5.65 -0.11 -5.56
N VAL A 13 4.91 0.65 -4.75
CA VAL A 13 3.59 0.22 -4.30
C VAL A 13 2.67 0.29 -5.51
N THR A 14 2.38 -0.86 -6.10
CA THR A 14 1.59 -0.94 -7.32
C THR A 14 0.11 -1.04 -6.99
N LEU A 15 -0.73 -0.43 -7.82
CA LEU A 15 -2.17 -0.55 -7.75
C LEU A 15 -2.59 -1.95 -8.24
N SER A 16 -3.31 -2.70 -7.42
CA SER A 16 -3.91 -3.98 -7.84
C SER A 16 -5.07 -3.80 -8.81
N GLY A 17 -5.67 -2.60 -8.86
CA GLY A 17 -6.85 -2.30 -9.69
C GLY A 17 -8.16 -2.88 -9.16
N GLU A 18 -8.13 -3.62 -8.05
CA GLU A 18 -9.30 -4.27 -7.45
C GLU A 18 -10.16 -3.24 -6.70
N GLY A 19 -11.48 -3.27 -6.94
CA GLY A 19 -12.45 -2.43 -6.24
C GLY A 19 -12.92 -3.09 -4.93
N GLY A 20 -13.43 -2.31 -3.97
CA GLY A 20 -13.98 -2.85 -2.72
C GLY A 20 -13.51 -2.11 -1.47
N ALA A 21 -13.61 -2.75 -0.30
CA ALA A 21 -13.09 -2.19 0.95
C ALA A 21 -11.56 -2.05 0.88
N PRO A 22 -10.95 -1.06 1.57
CA PRO A 22 -9.51 -0.83 1.49
C PRO A 22 -8.71 -2.04 1.99
N ALA A 23 -7.95 -2.65 1.08
CA ALA A 23 -7.21 -3.89 1.29
C ALA A 23 -5.85 -3.85 0.59
N ALA A 24 -4.92 -4.65 1.09
CA ALA A 24 -3.64 -4.91 0.47
C ALA A 24 -3.49 -6.39 0.17
N SER A 25 -2.63 -6.71 -0.79
CA SER A 25 -2.20 -8.08 -1.05
C SER A 25 -0.68 -8.12 -1.00
N SER A 26 -0.12 -9.09 -0.27
CA SER A 26 1.32 -9.18 -0.06
C SER A 26 1.81 -10.61 -0.21
N GLY A 27 2.94 -10.80 -0.88
CA GLY A 27 3.66 -12.08 -0.89
C GLY A 27 4.53 -12.32 0.34
N THR A 28 4.71 -11.30 1.19
CA THR A 28 5.60 -11.33 2.35
C THR A 28 4.83 -11.34 3.67
N PHE A 29 3.69 -10.65 3.72
CA PHE A 29 2.86 -10.58 4.91
C PHE A 29 1.71 -11.59 4.84
N PRO A 30 1.41 -12.30 5.94
CA PRO A 30 0.28 -13.20 5.99
C PRO A 30 -1.03 -12.42 5.94
N VAL A 31 -2.08 -13.06 5.40
CA VAL A 31 -3.45 -12.56 5.39
C VAL A 31 -3.90 -12.23 6.83
N GLY A 32 -4.58 -11.10 7.00
CA GLY A 32 -4.98 -10.53 8.29
C GLY A 32 -3.98 -9.55 8.89
N THR A 33 -2.76 -9.44 8.34
CA THR A 33 -1.77 -8.45 8.81
C THR A 33 -2.25 -7.04 8.50
N LYS A 34 -2.18 -6.14 9.49
CA LYS A 34 -2.47 -4.71 9.28
C LYS A 34 -1.19 -3.98 8.87
N LEU A 35 -1.21 -3.43 7.67
CA LEU A 35 -0.12 -2.65 7.11
C LEU A 35 -0.52 -1.17 7.08
N LYS A 36 0.32 -0.32 7.65
CA LYS A 36 0.20 1.13 7.48
C LYS A 36 1.01 1.54 6.26
N VAL A 37 0.34 1.95 5.20
CA VAL A 37 0.97 2.46 3.99
C VAL A 37 1.02 3.97 4.08
N THR A 38 2.22 4.54 3.98
CA THR A 38 2.44 5.99 3.94
C THR A 38 2.97 6.35 2.56
N ASN A 39 2.27 7.23 1.88
CA ASN A 39 2.78 7.87 0.68
C ASN A 39 3.75 8.97 1.10
N LEU A 40 5.00 8.85 0.65
CA LEU A 40 6.07 9.78 0.99
C LEU A 40 6.06 11.05 0.12
N ASP A 41 5.41 11.02 -1.05
CA ASP A 41 5.23 12.21 -1.90
C ASP A 41 4.37 13.27 -1.21
N ASN A 42 3.28 12.86 -0.57
CA ASN A 42 2.31 13.77 0.06
C ASN A 42 2.18 13.62 1.59
N GLY A 43 2.91 12.67 2.18
CA GLY A 43 2.87 12.36 3.61
C GLY A 43 1.58 11.69 4.10
N GLN A 44 0.63 11.35 3.23
CA GLN A 44 -0.61 10.72 3.62
C GLN A 44 -0.38 9.27 4.01
N SER A 45 -1.18 8.75 4.95
CA SER A 45 -1.10 7.35 5.34
C SER A 45 -2.48 6.72 5.51
N THR A 46 -2.57 5.44 5.15
CA THR A 46 -3.75 4.60 5.34
C THR A 46 -3.37 3.30 6.01
N THR A 47 -4.30 2.70 6.74
CA THR A 47 -4.09 1.37 7.34
C THR A 47 -5.01 0.39 6.64
N VAL A 48 -4.44 -0.70 6.13
CA VAL A 48 -5.13 -1.72 5.36
C VAL A 48 -4.78 -3.10 5.87
N ALA A 49 -5.72 -4.03 5.77
CA ALA A 49 -5.46 -5.43 6.06
C ALA A 49 -4.97 -6.14 4.80
N VAL A 50 -4.07 -7.11 4.98
CA VAL A 50 -3.70 -8.03 3.91
C VAL A 50 -4.85 -9.00 3.71
N ASP A 51 -5.50 -8.99 2.56
CA ASP A 51 -6.66 -9.84 2.26
C ASP A 51 -6.26 -11.09 1.45
N GLY A 52 -5.16 -10.99 0.70
CA GLY A 52 -4.66 -12.11 -0.09
C GLY A 52 -3.15 -12.09 -0.35
N PRO A 53 -2.60 -13.22 -0.81
CA PRO A 53 -1.22 -13.27 -1.28
C PRO A 53 -1.06 -12.46 -2.57
N SER A 54 0.14 -11.91 -2.80
CA SER A 54 0.47 -11.30 -4.09
C SER A 54 1.88 -11.66 -4.55
N GLY A 55 2.14 -11.59 -5.86
CA GLY A 55 3.49 -11.79 -6.40
C GLY A 55 4.45 -10.61 -6.17
N SER A 56 3.97 -9.53 -5.53
CA SER A 56 4.77 -8.35 -5.20
C SER A 56 4.86 -8.16 -3.67
N CYS A 57 5.74 -7.26 -3.23
CA CYS A 57 5.91 -6.96 -1.81
C CYS A 57 4.60 -6.48 -1.17
N VAL A 58 3.98 -5.42 -1.74
CA VAL A 58 2.65 -4.92 -1.36
C VAL A 58 1.93 -4.40 -2.60
N LEU A 59 0.68 -4.80 -2.77
CA LEU A 59 -0.21 -4.45 -3.85
C LEU A 59 -1.48 -3.84 -3.22
N LEU A 60 -1.72 -2.55 -3.42
CA LEU A 60 -2.86 -1.84 -2.82
C LEU A 60 -4.05 -1.87 -3.77
N ASN A 61 -5.24 -2.16 -3.24
CA ASN A 61 -6.45 -2.02 -4.01
C ASN A 61 -6.82 -0.55 -4.27
N ASN A 62 -7.81 -0.31 -5.14
CA ASN A 62 -8.13 1.04 -5.59
C ASN A 62 -8.58 1.95 -4.44
N SER A 63 -9.35 1.42 -3.48
CA SER A 63 -9.83 2.17 -2.31
C SER A 63 -8.74 2.53 -1.32
N ALA A 64 -7.78 1.61 -1.10
CA ALA A 64 -6.61 1.88 -0.28
C ALA A 64 -5.73 2.94 -0.93
N PHE A 65 -5.52 2.83 -2.25
CA PHE A 65 -4.71 3.76 -3.00
C PHE A 65 -5.36 5.14 -3.09
N ASP A 66 -6.69 5.24 -3.24
CA ASP A 66 -7.40 6.52 -3.27
C ASP A 66 -7.22 7.35 -1.99
N LYS A 67 -7.03 6.69 -0.84
CA LYS A 67 -6.78 7.34 0.47
C LYS A 67 -5.39 7.97 0.59
N VAL A 68 -4.42 7.49 -0.18
CA VAL A 68 -3.01 7.93 -0.07
C VAL A 68 -2.46 8.54 -1.35
N ARG A 69 -3.08 8.29 -2.51
CA ARG A 69 -2.65 8.85 -3.79
C ARG A 69 -2.95 10.34 -3.84
N GLU A 70 -2.13 11.08 -4.58
CA GLU A 70 -2.51 12.42 -5.02
C GLU A 70 -3.58 12.32 -6.12
N PRO A 71 -4.68 13.09 -6.05
CA PRO A 71 -5.64 13.17 -7.13
C PRO A 71 -4.92 13.66 -8.40
N GLY A 72 -4.87 12.82 -9.43
CA GLY A 72 -4.18 13.09 -10.70
C GLY A 72 -2.84 12.35 -10.88
N LYS A 73 -2.34 11.63 -9.88
CA LYS A 73 -1.15 10.76 -10.01
C LYS A 73 -1.44 9.32 -9.59
N ASN A 74 -1.08 8.38 -10.46
CA ASN A 74 -1.14 6.94 -10.19
C ASN A 74 0.20 6.38 -9.69
N LEU A 75 1.13 7.24 -9.23
CA LEU A 75 2.45 6.83 -8.75
C LEU A 75 2.67 7.36 -7.34
N ILE A 76 3.05 6.44 -6.44
CA ILE A 76 3.73 6.73 -5.18
C ILE A 76 5.22 6.51 -5.45
N ARG A 77 6.01 7.58 -5.56
CA ARG A 77 7.48 7.55 -5.66
C ARG A 77 8.09 7.78 -4.28
N ARG A 78 9.33 7.30 -4.13
CA ARG A 78 10.04 7.10 -2.86
C ARG A 78 10.12 8.34 -1.96
#